data_AF-A0A948ZEM1-F1
#
_entry.id   AF-A0A948ZEM1-F1
#
_cell.length_a   1.000
_cell.length_b   1.000
_cell.length_c   1.000
_cell.angle_alpha   90.00
_cell.angle_beta   90.00
_cell.angle_gamma   90.00
#
_symmetry.space_group_name_H-M   'P 1'
#
loop_
_entity.id
_entity.type
_entity.pdbx_description
1 polymer ?
#
loop_
_entity_poly.entity_id
_entity_poly.type
_entity_poly.pdbx_seq_one_letter_code
_entity_poly.pdbx_strand_id
1 'polypeptide(L)'
;MCCESESHCEKGQLERHNTIIDEIVCHLPIAIFSVAMSMVVLSFLYYVNPAENKLGAYRLFHNFHYLHLLFAATGTVLTFRRYSKNKMLAIIIGFLAPAFFCTLSDMILPYFSGRLLGVDMSFHWCFVKKLSRVLPFVFAGMLNGWLMADHDSNKHLFYSQGFHFLHIFVSAMASILYLVSFGFSNWYNQIGFVFILLIFVVLAPCTLSDIVVPMIFARRDKNTKK
;
A
#
# COMPACT_ATOMS: atom_id res chain seq x y z
N MET A 1 -3.09 12.86 -14.38
CA MET A 1 -2.95 12.69 -12.92
C MET A 1 -4.07 13.51 -12.30
N CYS A 2 -4.98 12.98 -11.48
CA CYS A 2 -6.23 13.72 -11.14
C CYS A 2 -6.04 15.00 -10.27
N CYS A 3 -4.81 15.48 -10.10
CA CYS A 3 -4.53 16.81 -9.57
C CYS A 3 -3.61 17.55 -10.57
N GLU A 4 -4.21 18.32 -11.47
CA GLU A 4 -3.52 19.19 -12.43
C GLU A 4 -3.51 20.68 -11.99
N SER A 5 -4.03 21.05 -10.81
CA SER A 5 -3.93 22.43 -10.31
C SER A 5 -3.84 22.53 -8.79
N GLU A 6 -3.14 23.55 -8.29
CA GLU A 6 -2.96 23.83 -6.85
C GLU A 6 -4.30 24.09 -6.13
N SER A 7 -5.30 24.65 -6.82
CA SER A 7 -6.65 24.82 -6.28
C SER A 7 -7.43 23.50 -6.12
N HIS A 8 -7.00 22.43 -6.81
CA HIS A 8 -7.64 21.11 -6.76
C HIS A 8 -7.24 20.29 -5.53
N CYS A 9 -6.16 20.65 -4.82
CA CYS A 9 -5.67 19.87 -3.69
C CYS A 9 -6.06 20.42 -2.32
N GLU A 10 -6.62 21.64 -2.29
CA GLU A 10 -7.11 22.30 -1.08
C GLU A 10 -8.45 21.69 -0.59
N LYS A 11 -9.24 21.16 -1.52
CA LYS A 11 -10.45 20.38 -1.28
C LYS A 11 -10.09 18.90 -1.40
N GLY A 12 -10.14 18.16 -0.29
CA GLY A 12 -9.55 16.82 -0.19
C GLY A 12 -10.01 15.83 -1.27
N GLN A 13 -9.22 14.78 -1.52
CA GLN A 13 -9.31 13.89 -2.69
C GLN A 13 -10.72 13.32 -3.00
N LEU A 14 -11.62 13.23 -2.01
CA LEU A 14 -13.00 12.74 -2.17
C LEU A 14 -14.07 13.83 -1.98
N GLU A 15 -13.71 15.12 -2.07
CA GLU A 15 -14.69 16.21 -2.24
C GLU A 15 -15.22 16.29 -3.68
N ARG A 16 -14.67 15.49 -4.62
CA ARG A 16 -15.14 15.44 -6.01
C ARG A 16 -15.38 14.03 -6.59
N HIS A 17 -14.80 12.98 -6.03
CA HIS A 17 -15.14 11.60 -6.40
C HIS A 17 -16.40 11.17 -5.66
N ASN A 18 -17.51 11.00 -6.41
CA ASN A 18 -18.80 10.64 -5.84
C ASN A 18 -18.81 9.18 -5.35
N THR A 19 -17.93 8.34 -5.90
CA THR A 19 -17.90 6.91 -5.64
C THR A 19 -16.47 6.38 -5.41
N ILE A 20 -16.38 5.21 -4.76
CA ILE A 20 -15.13 4.46 -4.60
C ILE A 20 -14.55 4.05 -5.98
N ILE A 21 -15.42 3.85 -6.98
CA ILE A 21 -15.00 3.46 -8.33
C ILE A 21 -14.20 4.59 -8.99
N ASP A 22 -14.66 5.83 -8.85
CA ASP A 22 -13.94 6.98 -9.42
C ASP A 22 -12.54 7.13 -8.81
N GLU A 23 -12.42 6.84 -7.51
CA GLU A 23 -11.14 6.82 -6.80
C GLU A 23 -10.21 5.73 -7.34
N ILE A 24 -10.71 4.50 -7.51
CA ILE A 24 -9.95 3.37 -8.05
C ILE A 24 -9.48 3.66 -9.49
N VAL A 25 -10.36 4.19 -10.34
CA VAL A 25 -10.05 4.52 -11.74
C VAL A 25 -8.99 5.62 -11.81
N CYS A 26 -9.05 6.62 -10.93
CA CYS A 26 -8.04 7.65 -10.85
C CYS A 26 -6.65 7.11 -10.48
N HIS A 27 -6.59 6.09 -9.62
CA HIS A 27 -5.35 5.48 -9.13
C HIS A 27 -4.81 4.35 -10.02
N LEU A 28 -5.63 3.84 -10.93
CA LEU A 28 -5.28 2.75 -11.83
C LEU A 28 -4.00 3.02 -12.67
N PRO A 29 -3.77 4.20 -13.27
CA PRO A 29 -2.54 4.45 -14.04
C PRO A 29 -1.27 4.33 -13.21
N ILE A 30 -1.32 4.78 -11.96
CA ILE A 30 -0.20 4.69 -11.02
C ILE A 30 0.06 3.23 -10.66
N ALA A 31 -0.99 2.44 -10.38
CA ALA A 31 -0.87 1.02 -10.11
C ALA A 31 -0.27 0.25 -11.30
N ILE A 32 -0.73 0.50 -12.52
CA ILE A 32 -0.19 -0.10 -13.75
C ILE A 32 1.32 0.17 -13.86
N PHE A 33 1.71 1.44 -13.71
CA PHE A 33 3.12 1.83 -13.81
C PHE A 33 3.98 1.22 -12.69
N SER A 34 3.48 1.25 -11.44
CA SER A 34 4.15 0.65 -10.28
C SER A 34 4.34 -0.86 -10.41
N VAL A 35 3.33 -1.58 -10.90
CA VAL A 35 3.44 -3.03 -11.13
C VAL A 35 4.43 -3.32 -12.25
N ALA A 36 4.35 -2.61 -13.37
CA ALA A 36 5.31 -2.77 -14.47
C ALA A 36 6.75 -2.53 -14.00
N MET A 37 6.97 -1.45 -13.25
CA MET A 37 8.27 -1.12 -12.67
C MET A 37 8.75 -2.22 -11.70
N SER A 38 7.87 -2.76 -10.85
CA SER A 38 8.22 -3.83 -9.91
C SER A 38 8.69 -5.10 -10.62
N MET A 39 8.08 -5.44 -11.76
CA MET A 39 8.44 -6.60 -12.57
C MET A 39 9.79 -6.40 -13.24
N VAL A 40 10.06 -5.20 -13.77
CA VAL A 40 11.38 -4.84 -14.33
C VAL A 40 12.46 -4.96 -13.27
N VAL A 41 12.24 -4.39 -12.07
CA VAL A 41 13.18 -4.48 -10.95
C VAL A 41 13.42 -5.94 -10.56
N LEU A 42 12.37 -6.76 -10.45
CA LEU A 42 12.51 -8.18 -10.15
C LEU A 42 13.31 -8.93 -11.23
N SER A 43 13.06 -8.64 -12.52
CA SER A 43 13.82 -9.23 -13.62
C SER A 43 15.30 -8.89 -13.55
N PHE A 44 15.66 -7.64 -13.21
CA PHE A 44 17.07 -7.25 -13.00
C PHE A 44 17.70 -7.97 -11.80
N LEU A 45 16.97 -8.09 -10.69
CA LEU A 45 17.46 -8.84 -9.52
C LEU A 45 17.76 -10.30 -9.86
N TYR A 46 16.86 -10.92 -10.63
CA TYR A 46 17.01 -12.30 -11.10
C TYR A 46 18.17 -12.50 -12.08
N TYR A 47 18.42 -11.50 -12.93
CA TYR A 47 19.52 -11.52 -13.89
C TYR A 47 20.88 -11.43 -13.18
N VAL A 48 21.00 -10.60 -12.14
CA VAL A 48 22.26 -10.36 -11.44
C VAL A 48 22.66 -11.54 -10.54
N ASN A 49 21.71 -12.21 -9.87
CA ASN A 49 22.06 -13.25 -8.89
C ASN A 49 21.12 -14.48 -8.89
N PRO A 50 21.13 -15.29 -9.96
CA PRO A 50 20.13 -16.34 -10.17
C PRO A 50 20.09 -17.44 -9.10
N ALA A 51 21.23 -17.75 -8.47
CA ALA A 51 21.37 -18.83 -7.51
C ALA A 51 20.74 -18.53 -6.13
N GLU A 52 20.62 -17.25 -5.75
CA GLU A 52 20.10 -16.85 -4.43
C GLU A 52 18.66 -16.29 -4.48
N ASN A 53 18.01 -16.34 -5.63
CA ASN A 53 16.78 -15.62 -5.91
C ASN A 53 15.66 -15.85 -4.90
N LYS A 54 15.47 -17.09 -4.40
CA LYS A 54 14.40 -17.37 -3.44
C LYS A 54 14.65 -16.77 -2.06
N LEU A 55 15.88 -16.88 -1.55
CA LEU A 55 16.26 -16.32 -0.25
C LEU A 55 16.37 -14.80 -0.31
N GLY A 56 16.91 -14.26 -1.41
CA GLY A 56 16.95 -12.83 -1.69
C GLY A 56 15.54 -12.23 -1.76
N ALA A 57 14.65 -12.85 -2.53
CA ALA A 57 13.26 -12.43 -2.62
C ALA A 57 12.56 -12.48 -1.25
N TYR A 58 12.84 -13.51 -0.44
CA TYR A 58 12.27 -13.61 0.91
C TYR A 58 12.70 -12.44 1.79
N ARG A 59 13.98 -12.07 1.78
CA ARG A 59 14.50 -10.93 2.57
C ARG A 59 13.93 -9.60 2.06
N LEU A 60 13.92 -9.41 0.75
CA LEU A 60 13.37 -8.20 0.13
C LEU A 60 11.87 -8.07 0.39
N PHE A 61 11.10 -9.16 0.31
CA PHE A 61 9.68 -9.17 0.64
C PHE A 61 9.43 -8.57 2.03
N HIS A 62 10.17 -9.02 3.04
CA HIS A 62 10.02 -8.49 4.41
C HIS A 62 10.34 -7.00 4.47
N ASN A 63 11.44 -6.57 3.84
CA ASN A 63 11.83 -5.15 3.84
C ASN A 63 10.78 -4.27 3.15
N PHE A 64 10.31 -4.67 1.97
CA PHE A 64 9.27 -3.96 1.24
C PHE A 64 7.95 -3.96 2.01
N HIS A 65 7.56 -5.07 2.66
CA HIS A 65 6.36 -5.12 3.49
C HIS A 65 6.46 -4.17 4.70
N TYR A 66 7.62 -4.07 5.35
CA TYR A 66 7.80 -3.12 6.47
C TYR A 66 7.73 -1.66 6.00
N LEU A 67 8.35 -1.34 4.86
CA LEU A 67 8.26 -0.01 4.26
C LEU A 67 6.83 0.32 3.82
N HIS A 68 6.11 -0.66 3.28
CA HIS A 68 4.71 -0.51 2.92
C HIS A 68 3.88 -0.11 4.14
N LEU A 69 3.99 -0.86 5.24
CA LEU A 69 3.29 -0.55 6.49
C LEU A 69 3.60 0.87 7.01
N LEU A 70 4.86 1.32 6.89
CA LEU A 70 5.25 2.68 7.26
C LEU A 70 4.51 3.71 6.41
N PHE A 71 4.54 3.58 5.08
CA PHE A 71 3.90 4.53 4.17
C PHE A 71 2.37 4.51 4.30
N ALA A 72 1.76 3.34 4.42
CA ALA A 72 0.32 3.19 4.62
C ALA A 72 -0.15 3.80 5.95
N ALA A 73 0.60 3.62 7.04
CA ALA A 73 0.28 4.25 8.33
C ALA A 73 0.44 5.77 8.29
N THR A 74 1.47 6.29 7.61
CA THR A 74 1.61 7.73 7.34
C THR A 74 0.40 8.28 6.59
N GLY A 75 0.03 7.65 5.47
CA GLY A 75 -1.12 8.08 4.64
C GLY A 75 -2.43 8.04 5.42
N THR A 76 -2.68 6.94 6.14
CA THR A 76 -3.90 6.76 6.94
C THR A 76 -4.07 7.85 7.99
N VAL A 77 -3.03 8.15 8.77
CA VAL A 77 -3.07 9.18 9.83
C VAL A 77 -3.26 10.56 9.21
N LEU A 78 -2.54 10.88 8.14
CA LEU A 78 -2.62 12.15 7.44
C LEU A 78 -4.03 12.40 6.89
N THR A 79 -4.61 11.41 6.20
CA THR A 79 -5.98 11.48 5.67
C THR A 79 -6.99 11.63 6.79
N PHE A 80 -6.89 10.85 7.87
CA PHE A 80 -7.83 10.92 8.99
C PHE A 80 -7.82 12.32 9.64
N ARG A 81 -6.62 12.85 9.91
CA ARG A 81 -6.42 14.14 10.59
C ARG A 81 -6.91 15.33 9.77
N ARG A 82 -7.01 15.20 8.45
CA ARG A 82 -7.62 16.21 7.57
C ARG A 82 -9.11 16.42 7.85
N TYR A 83 -9.83 15.40 8.32
CA TYR A 83 -11.28 15.46 8.52
C TYR A 83 -11.74 15.36 9.98
N SER A 84 -10.91 14.83 10.90
CA SER A 84 -11.21 14.76 12.34
C SER A 84 -10.00 15.11 13.21
N LYS A 85 -10.27 15.77 14.34
CA LYS A 85 -9.29 16.07 15.39
C LYS A 85 -9.18 14.98 16.47
N ASN A 86 -9.95 13.88 16.37
CA ASN A 86 -9.98 12.83 17.38
C ASN A 86 -8.67 12.02 17.43
N LYS A 87 -7.84 12.28 18.44
CA LYS A 87 -6.52 11.67 18.60
C LYS A 87 -6.57 10.15 18.80
N MET A 88 -7.49 9.67 19.63
CA MET A 88 -7.61 8.23 19.91
C MET A 88 -8.03 7.45 18.67
N LEU A 89 -9.02 7.97 17.94
CA LEU A 89 -9.48 7.31 16.72
C LEU A 89 -8.42 7.35 15.61
N ALA A 90 -7.62 8.41 15.52
CA ALA A 90 -6.47 8.48 14.61
C ALA A 90 -5.44 7.37 14.90
N ILE A 91 -5.15 7.10 16.17
CA ILE A 91 -4.22 6.03 16.58
C ILE A 91 -4.80 4.67 16.22
N ILE A 92 -6.07 4.42 16.52
CA ILE A 92 -6.73 3.14 16.25
C ILE A 92 -6.75 2.85 14.75
N ILE A 93 -7.22 3.79 13.94
CA ILE A 93 -7.34 3.61 12.49
C ILE A 93 -5.96 3.59 11.82
N GLY A 94 -5.04 4.45 12.27
CA GLY A 94 -3.65 4.48 11.79
C GLY A 94 -2.87 3.20 12.06
N PHE A 95 -3.33 2.35 12.99
CA PHE A 95 -2.79 1.02 13.20
C PHE A 95 -3.59 -0.06 12.45
N LEU A 96 -4.90 -0.12 12.66
CA LEU A 96 -5.73 -1.23 12.19
C LEU A 96 -5.85 -1.29 10.66
N ALA A 97 -6.01 -0.15 9.99
CA ALA A 97 -6.19 -0.14 8.54
C ALA A 97 -4.91 -0.62 7.81
N PRO A 98 -3.71 -0.05 8.04
CA PRO A 98 -2.47 -0.57 7.45
C PRO A 98 -2.19 -2.02 7.81
N ALA A 99 -2.38 -2.41 9.08
CA ALA A 99 -2.13 -3.79 9.51
C ALA A 99 -2.98 -4.80 8.73
N PHE A 100 -4.24 -4.47 8.46
CA PHE A 100 -5.15 -5.31 7.70
C PHE A 100 -4.87 -5.26 6.19
N PHE A 101 -4.90 -4.08 5.57
CA PHE A 101 -4.87 -3.95 4.12
C PHE A 101 -3.49 -4.22 3.52
N CYS A 102 -2.38 -3.87 4.20
CA CYS A 102 -1.04 -4.23 3.72
C CYS A 102 -0.81 -5.74 3.80
N THR A 103 -1.35 -6.41 4.82
CA THR A 103 -1.32 -7.88 4.89
C THR A 103 -2.18 -8.49 3.76
N LEU A 104 -3.31 -7.86 3.44
CA LEU A 104 -4.20 -8.32 2.39
C LEU A 104 -3.52 -8.23 1.01
N SER A 105 -2.95 -7.08 0.65
CA SER A 105 -2.28 -6.85 -0.63
C SER A 105 -0.98 -7.62 -0.79
N ASP A 106 -0.12 -7.66 0.24
CA ASP A 106 1.27 -8.12 0.03
C ASP A 106 1.42 -9.63 0.13
N MET A 107 0.42 -10.31 0.66
CA MET A 107 0.55 -11.70 1.11
C MET A 107 -0.71 -12.51 0.88
N ILE A 108 -1.88 -12.09 1.39
CA ILE A 108 -3.11 -12.90 1.28
C ILE A 108 -3.56 -13.01 -0.18
N LEU A 109 -3.75 -11.87 -0.86
CA LEU A 109 -4.18 -11.88 -2.26
C LEU A 109 -3.13 -12.47 -3.21
N PRO A 110 -1.81 -12.21 -3.06
CA PRO A 110 -0.76 -12.90 -3.80
C PRO A 110 -0.78 -14.42 -3.58
N TYR A 111 -0.93 -14.88 -2.32
CA TYR A 111 -1.04 -16.30 -2.02
C TYR A 111 -2.17 -16.95 -2.82
N PHE A 112 -3.38 -16.38 -2.76
CA PHE A 112 -4.52 -16.90 -3.50
C PHE A 112 -4.34 -16.77 -5.02
N SER A 113 -3.69 -15.70 -5.50
CA SER A 113 -3.37 -15.52 -6.92
C SER A 113 -2.45 -16.62 -7.45
N GLY A 114 -1.41 -16.98 -6.69
CA GLY A 114 -0.53 -18.10 -7.04
C GLY A 114 -1.26 -19.44 -7.04
N ARG A 115 -2.12 -19.69 -6.04
CA ARG A 115 -2.97 -20.90 -5.99
C ARG A 115 -3.95 -20.97 -7.16
N LEU A 116 -4.55 -19.85 -7.54
CA LEU A 116 -5.47 -19.73 -8.68
C LEU A 116 -4.78 -20.08 -10.00
N LEU A 117 -3.49 -19.74 -10.12
CA LEU A 117 -2.65 -20.08 -11.28
C LEU A 117 -2.03 -21.49 -11.21
N GLY A 118 -2.52 -22.33 -10.29
CA GLY A 118 -2.13 -23.74 -10.16
C GLY A 118 -0.77 -23.97 -9.48
N VAL A 119 -0.20 -22.95 -8.83
CA VAL A 119 1.10 -23.03 -8.16
C VAL A 119 0.92 -23.49 -6.71
N ASP A 120 1.75 -24.43 -6.26
CA ASP A 120 1.77 -24.84 -4.86
C ASP A 120 2.44 -23.79 -3.97
N MET A 121 1.64 -22.80 -3.55
CA MET A 121 2.08 -21.72 -2.66
C MET A 121 2.13 -22.16 -1.20
N SER A 122 3.18 -21.74 -0.49
CA SER A 122 3.27 -21.82 0.97
C SER A 122 2.75 -20.53 1.62
N PHE A 123 1.89 -20.64 2.64
CA PHE A 123 1.35 -19.47 3.31
C PHE A 123 2.32 -18.95 4.38
N HIS A 124 2.69 -17.66 4.30
CA HIS A 124 3.55 -17.03 5.28
C HIS A 124 2.92 -15.75 5.80
N TRP A 125 2.51 -15.76 7.07
CA TRP A 125 1.99 -14.57 7.73
C TRP A 125 3.09 -13.73 8.38
N CYS A 126 3.54 -12.69 7.67
CA CYS A 126 4.63 -11.82 8.14
C CYS A 126 4.30 -11.12 9.46
N PHE A 127 3.10 -10.53 9.56
CA PHE A 127 2.66 -9.77 10.75
C PHE A 127 2.74 -10.58 12.04
N VAL A 128 2.32 -11.85 12.01
CA VAL A 128 2.38 -12.74 13.19
C VAL A 128 3.79 -13.25 13.43
N LYS A 129 4.51 -13.68 12.38
CA LYS A 129 5.84 -14.29 12.53
C LYS A 129 6.94 -13.29 12.86
N LYS A 130 6.74 -12.01 12.56
CA LYS A 130 7.74 -10.93 12.69
C LYS A 130 7.19 -9.68 13.38
N LEU A 131 6.26 -9.86 14.32
CA LEU A 131 5.57 -8.77 15.00
C LEU A 131 6.52 -7.69 15.56
N SER A 132 7.61 -8.10 16.23
CA SER A 132 8.60 -7.17 16.79
C SER A 132 9.34 -6.31 15.74
N ARG A 133 9.39 -6.75 14.48
CA ARG A 133 9.99 -6.00 13.37
C ARG A 133 8.97 -5.15 12.64
N VAL A 134 7.71 -5.58 12.62
CA VAL A 134 6.59 -4.87 11.98
C VAL A 134 6.19 -3.64 12.80
N LEU A 135 6.04 -3.79 14.12
CA LEU A 135 5.54 -2.72 14.99
C LEU A 135 6.35 -1.41 14.90
N PRO A 136 7.70 -1.41 14.92
CA PRO A 136 8.48 -0.18 14.78
C PRO A 136 8.14 0.62 13.52
N PHE A 137 7.91 -0.05 12.39
CA PHE A 137 7.60 0.63 11.12
C PHE A 137 6.18 1.20 11.10
N VAL A 138 5.21 0.48 11.67
CA VAL A 138 3.84 1.00 11.83
C VAL A 138 3.85 2.25 12.72
N PHE A 139 4.51 2.18 13.89
CA PHE A 139 4.58 3.32 14.80
C PHE A 139 5.37 4.51 14.21
N ALA A 140 6.47 4.25 13.51
CA ALA A 140 7.21 5.29 12.80
C ALA A 140 6.35 5.94 11.71
N GLY A 141 5.58 5.15 10.97
CA GLY A 141 4.65 5.63 9.96
C GLY A 141 3.54 6.51 10.55
N MET A 142 2.94 6.08 11.67
CA MET A 142 1.93 6.88 12.39
C MET A 142 2.49 8.20 12.91
N LEU A 143 3.68 8.16 13.53
CA LEU A 143 4.37 9.36 14.02
C LEU A 143 4.68 10.32 12.87
N ASN A 144 5.22 9.81 11.76
CA ASN A 144 5.52 10.60 10.57
C ASN A 144 4.24 11.25 9.99
N GLY A 145 3.15 10.49 9.86
CA GLY A 145 1.86 11.02 9.42
C GLY A 145 1.32 12.12 10.35
N TRP A 146 1.55 12.00 11.65
CA TRP A 146 1.20 13.03 12.62
C TRP A 146 2.02 14.31 12.45
N LEU A 147 3.35 14.18 12.40
CA LEU A 147 4.25 15.31 12.22
C LEU A 147 3.96 16.06 10.92
N MET A 148 3.64 15.33 9.85
CA MET A 148 3.25 15.92 8.56
C MET A 148 1.90 16.63 8.62
N ALA A 149 0.93 16.10 9.36
CA ALA A 149 -0.38 16.73 9.51
C ALA A 149 -0.31 18.08 10.25
N ASP A 150 0.69 18.27 11.11
CA ASP A 150 0.88 19.49 11.91
C ASP A 150 1.83 20.51 11.24
N HIS A 151 2.49 20.17 10.11
CA HIS A 151 3.45 21.04 9.40
C HIS A 151 2.84 21.74 8.15
N ASP A 152 3.43 22.89 7.78
CA ASP A 152 2.88 23.92 6.88
C ASP A 152 2.36 23.47 5.50
N SER A 153 1.29 24.12 5.01
CA SER A 153 0.38 23.70 3.93
C SER A 153 1.03 23.57 2.54
N ASN A 154 2.13 24.29 2.28
CA ASN A 154 2.72 24.41 0.94
C ASN A 154 3.48 23.16 0.44
N LYS A 155 3.77 22.19 1.30
CA LYS A 155 4.46 20.92 0.91
C LYS A 155 3.53 19.72 0.79
N HIS A 156 2.24 19.87 1.11
CA HIS A 156 1.29 18.75 1.17
C HIS A 156 1.05 18.10 -0.19
N LEU A 157 1.12 18.84 -1.29
CA LEU A 157 0.87 18.30 -2.64
C LEU A 157 1.99 17.36 -3.11
N PHE A 158 3.26 17.79 -2.99
CA PHE A 158 4.42 16.99 -3.39
C PHE A 158 4.56 15.74 -2.51
N TYR A 159 4.32 15.89 -1.21
CA TYR A 159 4.30 14.76 -0.29
C TYR A 159 3.15 13.80 -0.59
N SER A 160 1.92 14.28 -0.83
CA SER A 160 0.77 13.42 -1.10
C SER A 160 0.95 12.59 -2.38
N GLN A 161 1.52 13.16 -3.44
CA GLN A 161 1.72 12.44 -4.70
C GLN A 161 2.92 11.49 -4.66
N GLY A 162 4.05 11.94 -4.12
CA GLY A 162 5.27 11.12 -4.02
C GLY A 162 5.12 9.94 -3.07
N PHE A 163 4.51 10.15 -1.89
CA PHE A 163 4.28 9.07 -0.93
C PHE A 163 3.26 8.06 -1.44
N HIS A 164 2.24 8.49 -2.16
CA HIS A 164 1.23 7.58 -2.68
C HIS A 164 1.80 6.70 -3.82
N PHE A 165 2.60 7.27 -4.73
CA PHE A 165 3.34 6.49 -5.72
C PHE A 165 4.28 5.48 -5.05
N LEU A 166 5.11 5.93 -4.11
CA LEU A 166 6.05 5.07 -3.38
C LEU A 166 5.32 3.96 -2.63
N HIS A 167 4.21 4.27 -1.97
CA HIS A 167 3.36 3.31 -1.29
C HIS A 167 2.89 2.19 -2.23
N ILE A 168 2.25 2.53 -3.36
CA ILE A 168 1.76 1.54 -4.34
C ILE A 168 2.92 0.73 -4.93
N PHE A 169 4.04 1.38 -5.29
CA PHE A 169 5.22 0.70 -5.82
C PHE A 169 5.82 -0.29 -4.82
N VAL A 170 5.95 0.11 -3.55
CA VAL A 170 6.50 -0.73 -2.48
C VAL A 170 5.59 -1.93 -2.20
N SER A 171 4.26 -1.75 -2.26
CA SER A 171 3.31 -2.86 -2.18
C SER A 171 3.41 -3.80 -3.39
N ALA A 172 3.54 -3.27 -4.61
CA ALA A 172 3.75 -4.09 -5.81
C ALA A 172 5.03 -4.93 -5.72
N MET A 173 6.13 -4.32 -5.25
CA MET A 173 7.38 -5.04 -4.96
C MET A 173 7.17 -6.12 -3.89
N ALA A 174 6.53 -5.81 -2.76
CA ALA A 174 6.25 -6.79 -1.72
C ALA A 174 5.43 -7.98 -2.27
N SER A 175 4.37 -7.69 -3.03
CA SER A 175 3.46 -8.68 -3.60
C SER A 175 4.15 -9.64 -4.56
N ILE A 176 4.95 -9.14 -5.51
CA ILE A 176 5.65 -10.00 -6.47
C ILE A 176 6.80 -10.77 -5.81
N LEU A 177 7.50 -10.18 -4.84
CA LEU A 177 8.52 -10.87 -4.06
C LEU A 177 7.91 -11.96 -3.19
N TYR A 178 6.70 -11.77 -2.66
CA TYR A 178 5.96 -12.82 -1.95
C TYR A 178 5.67 -14.01 -2.87
N LEU A 179 5.12 -13.76 -4.06
CA LEU A 179 4.84 -14.80 -5.06
C LEU A 179 6.09 -15.68 -5.30
N VAL A 180 7.21 -15.03 -5.61
CA VAL A 180 8.49 -15.70 -5.86
C VAL A 180 8.98 -16.48 -4.63
N SER A 181 8.96 -15.85 -3.46
CA SER A 181 9.56 -16.42 -2.23
C SER A 181 8.87 -17.70 -1.80
N PHE A 182 7.56 -17.80 -2.04
CA PHE A 182 6.71 -18.79 -1.42
C PHE A 182 6.13 -19.84 -2.38
N GLY A 183 6.43 -19.77 -3.68
CA GLY A 183 6.13 -20.88 -4.59
C GLY A 183 6.23 -20.56 -6.08
N PHE A 184 6.04 -19.31 -6.47
CA PHE A 184 5.89 -18.91 -7.87
C PHE A 184 7.19 -18.42 -8.51
N SER A 185 8.24 -19.25 -8.46
CA SER A 185 9.55 -18.90 -9.04
C SER A 185 9.51 -18.74 -10.56
N ASN A 186 8.60 -19.43 -11.25
CA ASN A 186 8.45 -19.41 -12.71
C ASN A 186 7.35 -18.43 -13.18
N TRP A 187 7.22 -17.29 -12.50
CA TRP A 187 6.22 -16.25 -12.80
C TRP A 187 6.32 -15.71 -14.23
N TYR A 188 7.51 -15.74 -14.85
CA TYR A 188 7.76 -15.24 -16.20
C TYR A 188 6.91 -15.95 -17.25
N ASN A 189 6.68 -17.26 -17.12
CA ASN A 189 5.84 -18.02 -18.06
C ASN A 189 4.38 -17.57 -18.05
N GLN A 190 3.93 -16.91 -16.97
CA GLN A 190 2.57 -16.41 -16.79
C GLN A 190 2.55 -14.89 -16.57
N ILE A 191 3.54 -14.18 -17.13
CA ILE A 191 3.80 -12.77 -16.86
C ILE A 191 2.57 -11.87 -17.05
N GLY A 192 1.77 -12.11 -18.09
CA GLY A 192 0.54 -11.34 -18.35
C GLY A 192 -0.53 -11.51 -17.27
N PHE A 193 -0.75 -12.74 -16.79
CA PHE A 193 -1.69 -12.98 -15.69
C PHE A 193 -1.19 -12.39 -14.38
N VAL A 194 0.10 -12.55 -14.08
CA VAL A 194 0.73 -11.97 -12.89
C VAL A 194 0.59 -10.45 -12.90
N PHE A 195 0.85 -9.80 -14.04
CA PHE A 195 0.71 -8.35 -14.19
C PHE A 195 -0.71 -7.87 -13.86
N ILE A 196 -1.72 -8.48 -14.48
CA ILE A 196 -3.13 -8.11 -14.27
C ILE A 196 -3.56 -8.35 -12.83
N LEU A 197 -3.23 -9.52 -12.25
CA LEU A 197 -3.60 -9.85 -10.88
C LEU A 197 -2.94 -8.90 -9.88
N LEU A 198 -1.66 -8.56 -10.06
CA LEU A 198 -0.95 -7.64 -9.18
C LEU A 198 -1.55 -6.23 -9.19
N ILE A 199 -2.05 -5.75 -10.33
CA ILE A 199 -2.75 -4.46 -10.39
C ILE A 199 -3.95 -4.47 -9.44
N PHE A 200 -4.79 -5.50 -9.48
CA PHE A 200 -5.95 -5.60 -8.60
C PHE A 200 -5.58 -5.80 -7.14
N VAL A 201 -4.59 -6.66 -6.89
CA VAL A 201 -4.08 -7.02 -5.56
C VAL A 201 -3.55 -5.80 -4.80
N VAL A 202 -2.90 -4.87 -5.50
CA VAL A 202 -2.32 -3.68 -4.89
C VAL A 202 -3.32 -2.53 -4.86
N LEU A 203 -3.97 -2.25 -5.99
CA LEU A 203 -4.83 -1.07 -6.15
C LEU A 203 -5.98 -1.06 -5.14
N ALA A 204 -6.74 -2.17 -5.05
CA ALA A 204 -7.95 -2.16 -4.22
C ALA A 204 -7.64 -2.03 -2.71
N PRO A 205 -6.75 -2.85 -2.10
CA PRO A 205 -6.46 -2.74 -0.68
C PRO A 205 -5.75 -1.42 -0.31
N CYS A 206 -4.77 -0.96 -1.11
CA CYS A 206 -4.02 0.25 -0.80
C CYS A 206 -4.90 1.50 -0.86
N THR A 207 -5.76 1.65 -1.88
CA THR A 207 -6.70 2.77 -1.98
C THR A 207 -7.75 2.73 -0.85
N LEU A 208 -8.23 1.54 -0.47
CA LEU A 208 -9.16 1.39 0.65
C LEU A 208 -8.52 1.81 1.99
N SER A 209 -7.26 1.40 2.22
CA SER A 209 -6.50 1.70 3.42
C SER A 209 -6.22 3.20 3.59
N ASP A 210 -5.70 3.84 2.55
CA ASP A 210 -5.18 5.21 2.62
C ASP A 210 -6.27 6.28 2.64
N ILE A 211 -7.40 6.00 1.96
CA ILE A 211 -8.38 7.04 1.62
C ILE A 211 -9.74 6.70 2.21
N VAL A 212 -10.31 5.55 1.81
CA VAL A 212 -11.71 5.22 2.09
C VAL A 212 -11.96 5.03 3.58
N VAL A 213 -11.18 4.16 4.24
CA VAL A 213 -11.36 3.86 5.66
C VAL A 213 -11.13 5.08 6.57
N PRO A 214 -9.97 5.75 6.57
CA PRO A 214 -9.73 6.90 7.44
C PRO A 214 -10.77 8.00 7.24
N MET A 215 -11.22 8.22 6.01
CA MET A 215 -12.25 9.23 5.73
C MET A 215 -13.63 8.86 6.29
N ILE A 216 -14.10 7.63 6.10
CA ILE A 216 -15.42 7.20 6.61
C ILE A 216 -15.46 7.35 8.13
N PHE A 217 -14.40 6.90 8.83
CA PHE A 217 -14.34 7.00 10.28
C PHE A 217 -14.21 8.45 10.76
N ALA A 218 -13.43 9.29 10.08
CA ALA A 218 -13.30 10.70 10.42
C ALA A 218 -14.61 11.49 10.22
N ARG A 219 -15.34 11.24 9.12
CA ARG A 219 -16.65 11.89 8.84
C ARG A 219 -17.73 11.45 9.85
N ARG A 220 -17.75 10.17 10.24
CA ARG A 220 -18.67 9.67 11.28
C ARG A 220 -18.40 10.33 12.63
N ASP A 221 -17.13 10.47 13.03
CA ASP A 221 -16.75 11.16 14.29
C ASP A 221 -17.20 12.63 14.31
N LYS A 222 -17.09 13.34 13.17
CA LYS A 222 -17.56 14.73 13.04
C LYS A 222 -19.08 14.83 13.21
N ASN A 223 -19.84 13.91 12.60
CA ASN A 223 -21.30 13.90 12.69
C ASN A 223 -21.81 13.52 14.09
N THR A 224 -21.11 12.66 14.83
CA THR A 224 -21.49 12.31 16.22
C THR A 224 -21.26 13.43 17.23
N LYS A 225 -20.49 14.47 16.87
CA LYS A 225 -20.18 15.62 17.73
C LYS A 225 -20.99 16.87 17.39
N LYS A 226 -21.90 16.79 16.43
CA LYS A 226 -22.84 17.85 16.04
C LYS A 226 -24.21 17.54 16.61
#